data_AF-A0A0E8CI24-F1
#
_entry.id   AF-A0A0E8CI24-F1
#
_cell.length_a   1.000
_cell.length_b   1.000
_cell.length_c   1.000
_cell.angle_alpha   90.00
_cell.angle_beta   90.00
_cell.angle_gamma   90.00
#
_symmetry.space_group_name_H-M   'P 1'
#
loop_
_entity.id
_entity.type
_entity.pdbx_description
1 polymer ?
#
loop_
_entity_poly.entity_id
_entity_poly.type
_entity_poly.pdbx_seq_one_letter_code
_entity_poly.pdbx_strand_id
1 'polypeptide(L)'
;MATFDYADMAATAQELLLEFGGPVSVRQFVTGEYDPDLGQAPTTTVDNAGIGALFDYSAQAAGLANMAGSVIETGDKQMYLAPALAAGGAMPEPKPADLVLALGATWRVVTVKTLAPAGLVLLYELQLRQA
;
A
#
# COMPACT_ATOMS: atom_id res chain seq x y z
N MET A 1 -21.57 -11.43 -24.70
CA MET A 1 -21.43 -11.24 -23.25
C MET A 1 -20.51 -10.04 -23.10
N ALA A 2 -21.00 -8.91 -22.58
CA ALA A 2 -20.14 -7.72 -22.44
C ALA A 2 -19.02 -8.09 -21.46
N THR A 3 -17.79 -8.10 -21.95
CA THR A 3 -16.60 -8.23 -21.11
C THR A 3 -16.54 -6.98 -20.25
N PHE A 4 -16.53 -7.17 -18.93
CA PHE A 4 -16.41 -6.07 -17.99
C PHE A 4 -15.02 -5.43 -18.17
N ASP A 5 -14.98 -4.13 -18.44
CA ASP A 5 -13.73 -3.42 -18.68
C ASP A 5 -13.09 -3.01 -17.34
N TYR A 6 -12.12 -3.81 -16.89
CA TYR A 6 -11.38 -3.53 -15.67
C TYR A 6 -10.36 -2.39 -15.83
N ALA A 7 -10.00 -2.01 -17.04
CA ALA A 7 -9.10 -0.88 -17.28
C ALA A 7 -9.82 0.46 -17.02
N ASP A 8 -11.06 0.58 -17.49
CA ASP A 8 -11.90 1.75 -17.18
C ASP A 8 -12.13 1.89 -15.66
N MET A 9 -12.41 0.77 -14.97
CA MET A 9 -12.59 0.79 -13.51
C MET A 9 -11.31 1.16 -12.75
N ALA A 10 -10.14 0.75 -13.24
CA ALA A 10 -8.87 1.14 -12.64
C ALA A 10 -8.60 2.64 -12.83
N ALA A 11 -8.92 3.18 -14.02
CA ALA A 11 -8.84 4.62 -14.27
C ALA A 11 -9.77 5.40 -13.33
N THR A 12 -11.02 4.97 -13.17
CA THR A 12 -11.95 5.61 -12.23
C THR A 12 -11.46 5.52 -10.78
N ALA A 13 -10.93 4.38 -10.34
CA ALA A 13 -10.38 4.25 -8.99
C ALA A 13 -9.18 5.19 -8.76
N GLN A 14 -8.32 5.34 -9.77
CA GLN A 14 -7.21 6.28 -9.74
C GLN A 14 -7.69 7.73 -9.66
N GLU A 15 -8.71 8.11 -10.44
CA GLU A 15 -9.31 9.45 -10.39
C GLU A 15 -9.90 9.76 -9.01
N LEU A 16 -10.62 8.80 -8.41
CA LEU A 16 -11.17 8.97 -7.06
C LEU A 16 -10.08 9.11 -5.99
N LEU A 17 -8.97 8.37 -6.11
CA LEU A 17 -7.84 8.53 -5.20
C LEU A 17 -7.13 9.88 -5.42
N LEU A 18 -7.02 10.36 -6.66
CA LEU A 18 -6.51 11.70 -6.96
C LEU A 18 -7.39 12.81 -6.37
N GLU A 19 -8.71 12.64 -6.41
CA GLU A 19 -9.68 13.65 -5.97
C GLU A 19 -9.90 13.66 -4.45
N PHE A 20 -9.99 12.48 -3.83
CA PHE A 20 -10.34 12.33 -2.41
C PHE A 20 -9.19 11.83 -1.52
N GLY A 21 -8.10 11.33 -2.13
CA GLY A 21 -6.92 10.91 -1.41
C GLY A 21 -5.98 12.07 -1.08
N GLY A 22 -4.88 11.73 -0.42
CA GLY A 22 -3.80 12.66 -0.10
C GLY A 22 -2.44 12.15 -0.59
N PRO A 23 -1.43 13.04 -0.64
CA PRO A 23 -0.07 12.65 -0.96
C PRO A 23 0.47 11.71 0.13
N VAL A 24 1.08 10.61 -0.29
CA VAL A 24 1.71 9.63 0.59
C VAL A 24 3.10 9.25 0.05
N SER A 25 4.02 8.90 0.93
CA SER A 25 5.32 8.36 0.54
C SER A 25 5.50 6.97 1.13
N VAL A 26 5.69 5.98 0.27
CA VAL A 26 5.96 4.59 0.65
C VAL A 26 7.47 4.37 0.62
N ARG A 27 8.06 4.23 1.80
CA ARG A 27 9.47 3.89 2.00
C ARG A 27 9.62 2.37 2.05
N GLN A 28 10.30 1.83 1.04
CA GLN A 28 10.61 0.41 0.96
C GLN A 28 12.06 0.15 1.35
N PHE A 29 12.27 -0.94 2.07
CA PHE A 29 13.62 -1.44 2.36
C PHE A 29 13.99 -2.51 1.34
N VAL A 30 14.94 -2.18 0.47
CA VAL A 30 15.47 -3.10 -0.53
C VAL A 30 16.82 -3.59 -0.05
N THR A 31 16.87 -4.86 0.36
CA THR A 31 18.13 -5.55 0.63
C THR A 31 18.75 -5.96 -0.70
N GLY A 32 19.95 -5.44 -0.98
CA GLY A 32 20.71 -5.77 -2.18
C GLY A 32 21.31 -7.18 -2.14
N GLU A 33 22.12 -7.50 -3.15
CA GLU A 33 22.90 -8.73 -3.14
C GLU A 33 24.01 -8.68 -2.09
N TYR A 34 24.51 -9.85 -1.71
CA TYR A 34 25.63 -9.96 -0.78
C TYR A 34 26.88 -9.31 -1.39
N ASP A 35 27.41 -8.31 -0.71
CA ASP A 35 28.66 -7.65 -1.08
C ASP A 35 29.81 -8.29 -0.30
N PRO A 36 30.73 -9.04 -0.95
CA PRO A 36 31.83 -9.72 -0.29
C PRO A 36 32.89 -8.77 0.29
N ASP A 37 32.95 -7.51 -0.17
CA ASP A 37 33.87 -6.49 0.38
C ASP A 37 33.32 -5.87 1.67
N LEU A 38 31.99 -5.71 1.77
CA LEU A 38 31.31 -5.26 3.00
C LEU A 38 30.99 -6.41 3.97
N GLY A 39 31.09 -7.65 3.50
CA GLY A 39 30.75 -8.87 4.25
C GLY A 39 29.26 -8.99 4.60
N GLN A 40 28.39 -8.15 4.01
CA GLN A 40 26.96 -8.08 4.27
C GLN A 40 26.19 -7.63 3.02
N ALA A 41 24.88 -7.88 2.98
CA ALA A 41 24.01 -7.30 1.97
C ALA A 41 23.58 -5.87 2.37
N PRO A 42 23.96 -4.81 1.63
CA PRO A 42 23.53 -3.46 1.95
C PRO A 42 22.01 -3.33 1.81
N THR A 43 21.37 -2.71 2.80
CA THR A 43 19.95 -2.37 2.72
C THR A 43 19.80 -0.90 2.35
N THR A 44 19.18 -0.65 1.21
CA THR A 44 18.87 0.70 0.72
C THR A 44 17.40 1.01 0.93
N THR A 45 17.09 2.23 1.34
CA THR A 45 15.72 2.75 1.40
C THR A 45 15.35 3.46 0.11
N VAL A 46 14.21 3.11 -0.47
CA VAL A 46 13.64 3.78 -1.64
C VAL A 46 12.32 4.41 -1.23
N ASP A 47 12.21 5.73 -1.40
CA ASP A 47 10.99 6.48 -1.14
C ASP A 47 10.19 6.64 -2.45
N ASN A 48 8.98 6.08 -2.48
CA ASN A 48 8.07 6.12 -3.60
C ASN A 48 6.89 7.05 -3.29
N ALA A 49 6.82 8.19 -3.98
CA ALA A 49 5.72 9.13 -3.83
C ALA A 49 4.48 8.62 -4.59
N GLY A 50 3.34 8.58 -3.91
CA GLY A 50 2.06 8.17 -4.46
C GLY A 50 0.89 8.91 -3.83
N ILE A 51 -0.29 8.36 -4.07
CA ILE A 51 -1.53 8.91 -3.56
C ILE A 51 -2.28 7.80 -2.84
N GLY A 52 -2.78 8.12 -1.65
CA GLY A 52 -3.53 7.17 -0.85
C GLY A 52 -4.58 7.85 0.01
N ALA A 53 -5.65 7.13 0.29
CA ALA A 53 -6.69 7.55 1.20
C ALA A 53 -6.58 6.76 2.51
N LEU A 54 -6.42 7.47 3.63
CA LEU A 54 -6.29 6.90 4.97
C LEU A 54 -7.66 6.90 5.66
N PHE A 55 -8.04 5.76 6.21
CA PHE A 55 -9.29 5.55 6.93
C PHE A 55 -9.02 4.94 8.30
N ASP A 56 -9.97 5.08 9.22
CA ASP A 56 -9.94 4.38 10.50
C ASP A 56 -10.12 2.87 10.28
N TYR A 57 -9.21 2.06 10.83
CA TYR A 57 -9.32 0.61 10.77
C TYR A 57 -10.27 0.16 11.87
N SER A 58 -11.47 -0.26 11.49
CA SER A 58 -12.40 -0.93 12.39
C SER A 58 -12.46 -2.43 12.07
N ALA A 59 -12.66 -3.26 13.09
CA ALA A 59 -12.77 -4.71 12.93
C ALA A 59 -13.91 -5.13 11.97
N GLN A 60 -14.92 -4.28 11.79
CA GLN A 60 -16.02 -4.46 10.85
C GLN A 60 -15.63 -4.07 9.42
N ALA A 61 -14.89 -2.97 9.24
CA ALA A 61 -14.47 -2.49 7.92
C ALA A 61 -13.50 -3.44 7.20
N ALA A 62 -12.66 -4.17 7.96
CA ALA A 62 -11.64 -5.04 7.38
C ALA A 62 -12.17 -6.40 6.89
N GLY A 63 -13.43 -6.77 7.14
CA GLY A 63 -13.94 -8.13 6.89
C GLY A 63 -13.24 -9.22 7.70
N LEU A 64 -12.35 -8.82 8.63
CA LEU A 64 -11.51 -9.66 9.47
C LEU A 64 -12.19 -10.13 10.76
N ALA A 65 -13.45 -9.73 10.99
CA ALA A 65 -14.23 -10.20 12.14
C ALA A 65 -14.23 -11.74 12.30
N ASN A 66 -13.94 -12.47 11.21
CA ASN A 66 -13.88 -13.93 11.17
C ASN A 66 -12.51 -14.51 10.74
N MET A 67 -11.43 -13.72 10.63
CA MET A 67 -10.11 -14.24 10.28
C MET A 67 -9.31 -14.62 11.54
N ALA A 68 -9.09 -15.92 11.72
CA ALA A 68 -8.28 -16.44 12.81
C ALA A 68 -6.82 -15.98 12.67
N GLY A 69 -6.32 -15.23 13.65
CA GLY A 69 -4.92 -14.76 13.71
C GLY A 69 -4.69 -13.30 13.31
N SER A 70 -5.70 -12.57 12.83
CA SER A 70 -5.57 -11.12 12.62
C SER A 70 -5.71 -10.37 13.95
N VAL A 71 -4.58 -9.98 14.54
CA VAL A 71 -4.58 -9.09 15.71
C VAL A 71 -4.75 -7.65 15.22
N ILE A 72 -5.98 -7.17 15.28
CA ILE A 72 -6.28 -5.75 15.08
C ILE A 72 -5.96 -5.04 16.39
N GLU A 73 -5.03 -4.11 16.37
CA GLU A 73 -4.75 -3.27 17.54
C GLU A 73 -5.51 -1.95 17.44
N THR A 74 -5.93 -1.45 18.60
CA THR A 74 -6.58 -0.15 18.70
C THR A 74 -5.64 0.94 18.16
N GLY A 75 -6.07 1.62 17.09
CA GLY A 75 -5.28 2.67 16.45
C GLY A 75 -4.72 2.31 15.07
N ASP A 76 -4.87 1.06 14.63
CA ASP A 76 -4.58 0.69 13.26
C ASP A 76 -5.39 1.56 12.27
N LYS A 77 -4.83 1.79 11.09
CA LYS A 77 -5.45 2.53 9.99
C LYS A 77 -5.53 1.66 8.74
N GLN A 78 -6.56 1.87 7.94
CA GLN A 78 -6.63 1.32 6.58
C GLN A 78 -6.09 2.37 5.62
N MET A 79 -5.32 1.96 4.63
CA MET A 79 -5.03 2.82 3.49
C MET A 79 -5.39 2.13 2.19
N TYR A 80 -6.09 2.85 1.32
CA TYR A 80 -6.16 2.50 -0.10
C TYR A 80 -5.10 3.30 -0.84
N LEU A 81 -4.12 2.59 -1.38
CA LEU A 81 -3.00 3.16 -2.12
C LEU A 81 -3.23 2.97 -3.62
N ALA A 82 -3.00 4.03 -4.39
CA ALA A 82 -3.06 3.97 -5.84
C ALA A 82 -1.95 3.05 -6.39
N PRO A 83 -2.23 2.27 -7.45
CA PRO A 83 -1.22 1.44 -8.10
C PRO A 83 -0.27 2.26 -8.98
N ALA A 84 -0.43 3.59 -9.02
CA ALA A 84 0.39 4.52 -9.77
C ALA A 84 1.18 5.44 -8.84
N LEU A 85 2.40 5.78 -9.24
CA LEU A 85 3.22 6.80 -8.60
C LEU A 85 2.66 8.20 -8.92
N ALA A 86 2.88 9.15 -8.01
CA ALA A 86 2.51 10.56 -8.23
C ALA A 86 3.25 11.18 -9.44
N ALA A 87 4.46 10.71 -9.72
CA ALA A 87 5.27 11.13 -10.88
C ALA A 87 4.93 10.39 -12.18
N GLY A 88 3.93 9.50 -12.17
CA GLY A 88 3.64 8.57 -13.26
C GLY A 88 4.48 7.29 -13.17
N GLY A 89 3.95 6.20 -13.72
CA GLY A 89 4.53 4.86 -13.61
C GLY A 89 3.85 4.00 -12.53
N ALA A 90 4.22 2.73 -12.46
CA ALA A 90 3.63 1.77 -11.53
C ALA A 90 4.24 1.89 -10.14
N MET A 91 3.38 1.94 -9.12
CA MET A 91 3.79 1.83 -7.72
C MET A 91 4.29 0.40 -7.46
N PRO A 92 5.54 0.22 -6.98
CA PRO A 92 6.00 -1.09 -6.57
C PRO A 92 5.11 -1.66 -5.46
N GLU A 93 4.88 -2.98 -5.49
CA GLU A 93 4.03 -3.63 -4.49
C GLU A 93 4.58 -3.37 -3.08
N PRO A 94 3.80 -2.76 -2.17
CA PRO A 94 4.21 -2.55 -0.79
C PRO A 94 4.44 -3.89 -0.09
N LYS A 95 5.39 -3.94 0.83
CA LYS A 95 5.70 -5.15 1.62
C LYS A 95 5.43 -4.91 3.11
N PRO A 96 5.12 -5.97 3.87
CA PRO A 96 5.12 -5.89 5.33
C PRO A 96 6.46 -5.33 5.83
N ALA A 97 6.40 -4.48 6.86
CA ALA A 97 7.52 -3.71 7.41
C ALA A 97 8.02 -2.50 6.60
N ASP A 98 7.49 -2.24 5.41
CA ASP A 98 7.66 -0.93 4.76
C ASP A 98 7.03 0.19 5.62
N LEU A 99 7.49 1.42 5.41
CA LEU A 99 6.95 2.59 6.12
C LEU A 99 6.15 3.46 5.15
N VAL A 100 4.97 3.89 5.56
CA VAL A 100 4.12 4.84 4.84
C VAL A 100 4.09 6.15 5.61
N LEU A 101 4.56 7.22 4.97
CA LEU A 101 4.49 8.57 5.50
C LEU A 101 3.26 9.24 4.92
N ALA A 102 2.28 9.53 5.77
CA ALA A 102 0.99 10.11 5.38
C ALA A 102 0.43 10.99 6.49
N LEU A 103 -0.17 12.13 6.13
CA LEU A 103 -0.80 13.08 7.06
C LEU A 103 0.14 13.54 8.21
N GLY A 104 1.45 13.62 7.96
CA GLY A 104 2.44 14.04 8.95
C GLY A 104 2.82 12.96 9.99
N ALA A 105 2.32 11.73 9.83
CA ALA A 105 2.68 10.59 10.66
C ALA A 105 3.40 9.50 9.83
N THR A 106 4.20 8.68 10.53
CA THR A 106 4.83 7.49 9.94
C THR A 106 4.08 6.26 10.41
N TRP A 107 3.69 5.44 9.45
CA TRP A 107 2.93 4.22 9.66
C TRP A 107 3.73 3.04 9.15
N ARG A 108 3.76 1.95 9.91
CA ARG A 108 4.33 0.68 9.48
C ARG A 108 3.27 -0.18 8.80
N VAL A 109 3.62 -0.75 7.65
CA VAL A 109 2.79 -1.71 6.95
C VAL A 109 2.79 -3.04 7.70
N VAL A 110 1.61 -3.48 8.13
CA VAL A 110 1.39 -4.77 8.80
C VAL A 110 1.01 -5.83 7.77
N THR A 111 -0.01 -5.53 6.98
CA THR A 111 -0.57 -6.45 5.97
C THR A 111 -0.81 -5.69 4.68
N VAL A 112 -0.60 -6.36 3.55
CA VAL A 112 -0.83 -5.83 2.21
C VAL A 112 -1.77 -6.77 1.48
N LYS A 113 -2.78 -6.21 0.83
CA LYS A 113 -3.72 -6.94 -0.01
C LYS A 113 -3.83 -6.24 -1.36
N THR A 114 -3.37 -6.93 -2.39
CA THR A 114 -3.42 -6.44 -3.76
C THR A 114 -4.79 -6.75 -4.37
N LEU A 115 -5.55 -5.71 -4.72
CA LEU A 115 -6.85 -5.87 -5.38
C LEU A 115 -6.62 -5.88 -6.90
N ALA A 116 -6.50 -7.08 -7.47
CA ALA A 116 -6.23 -7.27 -8.89
C ALA A 116 -7.24 -8.20 -9.61
N PRO A 117 -8.52 -7.78 -9.75
CA PRO A 117 -9.47 -8.55 -10.56
C PRO A 117 -8.98 -8.67 -12.00
N ALA A 118 -9.06 -9.89 -12.54
CA ALA A 118 -8.58 -10.22 -13.89
C ALA A 118 -7.09 -9.91 -14.16
N GLY A 119 -6.26 -9.79 -13.11
CA GLY A 119 -4.82 -9.55 -13.23
C GLY A 119 -4.42 -8.08 -13.41
N LEU A 120 -5.39 -7.15 -13.39
CA LEU A 120 -5.14 -5.71 -13.45
C LEU A 120 -5.19 -5.14 -12.03
N VAL A 121 -4.09 -4.57 -11.55
CA VAL A 121 -4.01 -4.00 -10.19
C VAL A 121 -4.82 -2.71 -10.14
N LEU A 122 -5.93 -2.72 -9.40
CA LEU A 122 -6.79 -1.56 -9.22
C LEU A 122 -6.32 -0.66 -8.07
N LEU A 123 -5.94 -1.28 -6.94
CA LEU A 123 -5.44 -0.59 -5.75
C LEU A 123 -4.77 -1.58 -4.79
N TYR A 124 -3.96 -1.05 -3.88
CA TYR A 124 -3.45 -1.81 -2.74
C TYR A 124 -4.20 -1.40 -1.47
N GLU A 125 -4.74 -2.40 -0.77
CA GLU A 125 -5.34 -2.24 0.55
C GLU A 125 -4.28 -2.57 1.60
N LEU A 126 -3.92 -1.58 2.42
CA LEU A 126 -2.88 -1.67 3.44
C LEU A 126 -3.49 -1.59 4.83
N GLN A 127 -3.06 -2.49 5.71
CA GLN A 127 -3.20 -2.32 7.14
C GLN A 127 -1.96 -1.63 7.67
N LEU A 128 -2.18 -0.49 8.31
CA LEU A 128 -1.13 0.38 8.81
C LEU A 128 -1.22 0.44 10.34
N ARG A 129 -0.05 0.40 10.99
CA ARG A 129 0.09 0.60 12.44
C ARG A 129 1.02 1.76 12.69
N GLN A 130 0.73 2.59 13.68
CA GLN A 130 1.62 3.69 14.02
C GLN A 130 2.99 3.15 14.43
N ALA A 131 4.06 3.67 13.80
CA ALA A 131 5.45 3.26 14.05
C ALA A 131 6.05 3.95 15.28
#